data_AF-A0A2A9N5U0-F1
#
_entry.id   AF-A0A2A9N5U0-F1
#
_cell.length_a   1.000
_cell.length_b   1.000
_cell.length_c   1.000
_cell.angle_alpha   90.00
_cell.angle_beta   90.00
_cell.angle_gamma   90.00
#
_symmetry.space_group_name_H-M   'P 1'
#
loop_
_entity.id
_entity.type
_entity.pdbx_description
1 polymer ?
#
loop_
_entity_poly.entity_id
_entity_poly.type
_entity_poly.pdbx_seq_one_letter_code
_entity_poly.pdbx_strand_id
1 'polypeptide(L)' 'MEPLVTNLGDKELILGHDWLIMHNPLINWKTGEVKFDWCPTDVEEELDLPDEYTPATKEQQAK' A
#
# COMPACT_ATOMS: atom_id res chain seq x y z
N MET A 1 -18.16 -7.57 4.99
CA MET A 1 -17.26 -6.97 5.99
C MET A 1 -18.02 -5.82 6.63
N GLU A 2 -18.27 -5.89 7.92
CA GLU A 2 -18.96 -4.82 8.65
C GLU A 2 -17.93 -3.81 9.17
N PRO A 3 -18.16 -2.50 9.03
CA PRO A 3 -17.23 -1.49 9.51
C PRO A 3 -17.24 -1.44 11.04
N LEU A 4 -16.06 -1.48 11.65
CA LEU A 4 -15.91 -1.27 13.09
C LEU A 4 -15.83 0.24 13.37
N VAL A 5 -16.79 0.77 14.13
CA VAL A 5 -16.81 2.18 14.52
C VAL A 5 -16.36 2.31 15.97
N THR A 6 -15.32 3.11 16.19
CA THR A 6 -14.77 3.41 17.52
C THR A 6 -14.72 4.93 17.71
N ASN A 7 -14.95 5.41 18.93
CA ASN A 7 -14.80 6.82 19.28
C ASN A 7 -13.33 7.15 19.57
N LEU A 8 -12.75 8.12 18.86
CA LEU A 8 -11.36 8.56 19.03
C LEU A 8 -11.19 9.66 20.10
N GLY A 9 -12.28 10.18 20.65
CA GLY A 9 -12.25 11.29 21.61
C GLY A 9 -11.82 12.60 20.94
N ASP A 10 -10.74 13.20 21.44
CA ASP A 10 -10.15 14.45 20.95
C ASP A 10 -9.11 14.23 19.84
N LYS A 11 -8.90 12.98 19.41
CA LYS A 11 -7.92 12.62 18.39
C LYS A 11 -8.58 12.52 17.01
N GLU A 12 -7.90 13.05 16.01
CA GLU A 12 -8.35 13.00 14.62
C GLU A 12 -7.99 11.67 13.95
N LEU A 13 -6.88 11.04 14.37
CA LEU A 13 -6.35 9.82 13.76
C LEU A 13 -5.50 9.02 14.75
N ILE A 14 -5.59 7.69 14.68
CA ILE A 14 -4.69 6.76 15.35
C ILE A 14 -4.03 5.88 14.29
N LEU A 15 -2.70 5.92 14.22
CA LEU A 15 -1.92 5.09 13.32
C LEU A 15 -1.41 3.86 14.08
N GLY A 16 -1.71 2.67 13.56
CA GLY A 16 -1.24 1.41 14.10
C GLY A 16 0.21 1.12 13.75
N HIS A 17 0.78 0.11 14.41
CA HIS A 17 2.15 -0.33 14.18
C HIS A 17 2.40 -0.85 12.75
N ASP A 18 1.43 -1.60 12.20
CA ASP A 18 1.54 -2.16 10.85
C ASP A 18 1.66 -1.05 9.79
N TRP A 19 0.90 0.03 9.97
CA TRP A 19 0.97 1.21 9.11
C TRP A 19 2.35 1.88 9.21
N LEU A 20 2.91 2.01 10.42
CA LEU A 20 4.24 2.59 10.65
C LEU A 20 5.35 1.75 10.00
N ILE A 21 5.26 0.42 10.04
CA ILE A 21 6.24 -0.46 9.38
C ILE A 21 6.19 -0.26 7.86
N MET A 22 4.98 -0.24 7.29
CA MET A 22 4.79 -0.16 5.84
C MET A 22 5.29 1.15 5.26
N HIS A 23 4.98 2.26 5.92
CA HIS A 23 5.29 3.60 5.40
C HIS A 23 6.60 4.17 5.94
N ASN A 24 7.12 3.64 7.04
CA ASN A 24 8.39 4.04 7.68
C ASN A 24 8.65 5.57 7.64
N PRO A 25 7.72 6.39 8.15
CA PRO A 25 7.83 7.84 8.04
C PRO A 25 9.01 8.37 8.86
N LEU A 26 9.51 9.56 8.51
CA LEU A 26 10.49 10.24 9.34
C LEU A 26 9.79 10.91 10.52
N ILE A 27 10.12 10.48 11.73
CA ILE A 27 9.55 11.03 12.97
C ILE A 27 10.62 11.82 13.71
N ASN A 28 10.37 13.11 13.91
CA ASN A 28 11.16 13.93 14.82
C ASN A 28 10.58 13.83 16.23
N TRP A 29 11.14 12.92 17.04
CA TRP A 29 10.71 12.68 18.42
C TRP A 29 10.88 13.88 19.36
N LYS A 30 11.67 14.89 18.99
CA LYS A 30 11.87 16.10 19.80
C LYS A 30 10.76 17.13 19.57
N THR A 31 10.28 17.27 18.34
CA THR A 31 9.24 18.25 17.97
C THR A 31 7.85 17.63 17.83
N GLY A 32 7.77 16.31 17.69
CA GLY A 32 6.53 15.60 17.36
C GLY A 32 6.14 15.68 15.88
N GLU A 33 7.01 16.18 15.02
CA GLU A 33 6.75 16.29 13.58
C GLU A 33 6.90 14.92 12.89
N VAL A 34 5.94 14.59 12.04
CA VAL A 34 5.93 13.35 11.23
C VAL A 34 5.93 13.75 9.76
N LYS A 35 6.88 13.21 9.00
CA LYS A 35 7.01 13.45 7.56
C LYS A 35 6.80 12.17 6.78
N PHE A 36 5.91 12.25 5.80
CA PHE A 36 5.49 11.13 4.93
C PHE A 36 6.30 11.17 3.63
N ASP A 37 7.62 11.05 3.76
CA ASP A 37 8.55 11.24 2.65
C ASP A 37 8.65 10.00 1.74
N TRP A 38 8.20 8.86 2.26
CA TRP A 38 8.10 7.59 1.56
C TRP A 38 6.65 7.10 1.64
N CYS A 39 5.94 7.23 0.52
CA CYS A 39 4.79 6.41 0.27
C CYS A 39 5.25 5.35 -0.74
N PRO A 40 5.22 4.06 -0.42
CA PRO A 40 5.09 3.07 -1.47
C PRO A 40 3.71 3.34 -2.08
N THR A 41 3.66 4.25 -3.06
CA THR A 41 2.53 4.27 -3.99
C THR A 41 2.42 2.83 -4.46
N ASP A 42 1.23 2.24 -4.32
CA ASP A 42 0.96 0.92 -4.87
C ASP A 42 1.58 0.88 -6.25
N VAL A 43 2.61 0.05 -6.40
CA VAL A 43 3.12 -0.34 -7.70
C VAL A 43 2.03 -1.20 -8.31
N GLU A 44 0.94 -0.56 -8.73
CA GLU A 44 0.36 -0.78 -10.04
C GLU A 44 1.26 -0.07 -11.06
N GLU A 45 2.57 -0.31 -10.97
CA GLU A 45 3.36 -0.39 -12.18
C GLU A 45 2.81 -1.66 -12.83
N GLU A 46 1.74 -1.52 -13.63
CA GLU A 46 1.67 -2.28 -14.87
C GLU A 46 3.03 -1.99 -15.52
N LEU A 47 4.02 -2.80 -15.18
CA LEU A 47 5.27 -2.81 -15.88
C LEU A 47 4.82 -3.01 -17.32
N ASP A 48 5.06 -2.02 -18.18
CA ASP A 48 4.98 -2.14 -19.64
C ASP A 48 6.05 -3.16 -20.05
N LEU A 49 5.87 -4.41 -19.62
CA LEU A 49 6.68 -5.53 -20.02
C LEU A 49 6.35 -5.72 -21.49
N PRO A 50 7.36 -5.75 -22.37
CA PRO A 50 7.10 -6.10 -23.76
C PRO A 50 6.35 -7.43 -23.80
N ASP A 51 5.35 -7.53 -24.68
CA ASP A 51 4.41 -8.66 -24.85
C ASP A 51 5.05 -10.06 -24.93
N GLU A 52 6.37 -10.11 -25.04
CA GLU A 52 7.19 -11.31 -25.18
C GLU A 52 7.21 -12.24 -23.96
N TYR A 53 6.80 -11.78 -22.77
CA TYR A 53 6.86 -12.61 -21.55
C TYR A 53 5.52 -13.21 -21.08
N THR A 54 4.42 -13.09 -21.83
CA THR A 54 3.26 -13.93 -21.53
C THR A 54 3.53 -15.37 -22.01
N PRO A 55 3.59 -16.40 -21.14
CA PRO A 55 3.65 -17.77 -21.61
C PRO A 55 2.30 -18.06 -22.27
N ALA A 56 2.31 -18.19 -23.60
CA ALA A 56 1.14 -18.50 -24.40
C ALA A 56 0.37 -19.68 -23.79
N THR A 57 -0.79 -19.39 -23.21
CA THR A 57 -1.85 -20.37 -22.98
C THR A 57 -2.33 -20.82 -24.35
N LYS A 58 -1.67 -21.84 -24.91
CA LYS A 58 -2.23 -22.61 -26.01
C LYS A 58 -3.26 -23.59 -25.43
N GLU A 59 -4.42 -23.05 -25.09
CA GLU A 59 -5.65 -23.83 -25.09
C GLU A 59 -6.38 -23.63 -26.42
N GLN A 60 -6.63 -24.78 -27.05
CA GLN A 60 -7.64 -25.07 -28.07
C GLN A 60 -7.34 -24.69 -29.53
N GLN A 61 -7.20 -25.74 -30.35
CA GLN A 61 -8.20 -26.00 -31.38
C GLN A 61 -8.22 -27.48 -31.80
N ALA A 62 -9.39 -28.07 -31.54
CA ALA A 62 -10.05 -29.23 -32.14
C ALA A 62 -9.30 -30.05 -33.21
N LYS A 63 -9.30 -31.37 -32.99
CA LYS A 63 -9.64 -32.34 -34.04
C LYS A 63 -10.48 -33.47 -33.45
#